data_AF-A0A1J3G4S5-F1
#
_entry.id   AF-A0A1J3G4S5-F1
#
_cell.length_a   1.000
_cell.length_b   1.000
_cell.length_c   1.000
_cell.angle_alpha   90.00
_cell.angle_beta   90.00
_cell.angle_gamma   90.00
#
_symmetry.space_group_name_H-M   'P 1'
#
loop_
_entity.id
_entity.type
_entity.pdbx_description
1 polymer ?
#
loop_
_entity_poly.entity_id
_entity_poly.type
_entity_poly.pdbx_seq_one_letter_code
_entity_poly.pdbx_strand_id
1 'polypeptide(L)'
;KGTLNVLNSCTKSSSVKRVVVTSSVAAVAYNNKPRTPDVTVDETWFSDPELCKASKMWYVLSKTLAEEAAWKFAKEKGLDMVT
;
A
#
# COMPACT_ATOMS: atom_id res chain seq x y z
N LYS A 1 -8.53 1.20 8.36
CA LYS A 1 -9.43 0.05 8.67
C LYS A 1 -10.40 -0.30 7.52
N GLY A 2 -10.82 0.64 6.66
CA GLY A 2 -11.73 0.34 5.54
C GLY A 2 -11.21 -0.74 4.58
N THR A 3 -9.92 -0.69 4.20
CA THR A 3 -9.30 -1.68 3.29
C THR A 3 -9.48 -3.11 3.79
N LEU A 4 -9.11 -3.39 5.05
CA LEU A 4 -9.22 -4.74 5.63
C LEU A 4 -10.68 -5.22 5.72
N ASN A 5 -11.64 -4.33 5.91
CA ASN A 5 -13.06 -4.71 5.93
C ASN A 5 -13.53 -5.25 4.58
N VAL A 6 -13.11 -4.60 3.49
CA VAL A 6 -13.44 -5.03 2.13
C VAL A 6 -12.70 -6.32 1.78
N LEU A 7 -11.39 -6.40 2.05
CA LEU A 7 -10.59 -7.61 1.78
C LEU A 7 -11.13 -8.84 2.53
N ASN A 8 -11.53 -8.68 3.80
CA ASN A 8 -12.15 -9.75 4.57
C ASN A 8 -13.51 -10.20 4.01
N SER A 9 -14.25 -9.31 3.35
CA SER A 9 -15.46 -9.68 2.62
C SER A 9 -15.13 -10.45 1.35
N CYS A 10 -14.10 -10.04 0.62
CA CYS A 10 -13.62 -10.75 -0.58
C CYS A 10 -13.19 -12.19 -0.27
N THR A 11 -12.52 -12.44 0.86
CA THR A 11 -12.09 -13.81 1.24
C THR A 11 -13.24 -14.77 1.52
N LYS A 12 -14.46 -14.27 1.73
CA LYS A 12 -15.66 -15.08 1.97
C LYS A 12 -16.43 -15.39 0.69
N SER A 13 -16.07 -14.74 -0.42
CA SER A 13 -16.74 -14.92 -1.70
C SER A 13 -15.98 -15.91 -2.57
N SER A 14 -16.61 -17.02 -2.94
CA SER A 14 -16.03 -18.00 -3.87
C SER A 14 -15.96 -17.51 -5.32
N SER A 15 -16.64 -16.41 -5.66
CA SER A 15 -16.63 -15.84 -7.02
C SER A 15 -15.53 -14.82 -7.26
N VAL A 16 -14.88 -14.30 -6.21
CA VAL A 16 -13.81 -13.32 -6.33
C VAL A 16 -12.51 -14.03 -6.71
N LYS A 17 -11.99 -13.73 -7.90
CA LYS A 17 -10.77 -14.35 -8.43
C LYS A 17 -9.51 -13.54 -8.15
N ARG A 18 -9.61 -12.21 -8.17
CA ARG A 18 -8.52 -11.26 -7.93
C ARG A 18 -9.09 -9.98 -7.37
N VAL A 19 -8.35 -9.32 -6.47
CA VAL A 19 -8.67 -7.99 -5.95
C VAL A 19 -7.67 -6.97 -6.47
N VAL A 20 -8.16 -5.89 -7.07
CA VAL A 20 -7.35 -4.73 -7.47
C VAL A 20 -7.56 -3.64 -6.42
N VAL A 21 -6.52 -3.29 -5.67
CA VAL A 21 -6.57 -2.27 -4.63
C VAL A 21 -6.00 -0.98 -5.18
N THR A 22 -6.81 0.08 -5.30
CA THR A 22 -6.28 1.38 -5.72
C THR A 22 -5.40 1.99 -4.63
N SER A 23 -4.09 1.86 -4.80
CA SER A 23 -3.11 2.51 -3.94
C SER A 23 -2.84 3.96 -4.36
N SER A 24 -1.60 4.42 -4.28
CA SER A 24 -1.13 5.75 -4.66
C SER A 24 0.40 5.76 -4.69
N VAL A 25 0.98 6.62 -5.53
CA VAL A 25 2.42 6.98 -5.47
C VAL A 25 2.87 7.42 -4.07
N ALA A 26 1.93 7.86 -3.23
CA ALA A 26 2.17 8.17 -1.83
C ALA A 26 2.72 6.97 -1.01
N ALA A 27 2.36 5.73 -1.35
CA ALA A 27 2.91 4.55 -0.69
C ALA A 27 4.32 4.16 -1.18
N VAL A 28 4.84 4.83 -2.22
CA VAL A 28 6.10 4.47 -2.92
C VAL A 28 7.20 5.52 -2.71
N ALA A 29 6.90 6.80 -2.92
CA ALA A 29 7.91 7.81 -3.23
C ALA A 29 8.58 8.53 -2.03
N TYR A 30 8.27 8.18 -0.78
CA TYR A 30 8.66 8.96 0.41
C TYR A 30 9.56 8.17 1.37
N ASN A 31 10.83 7.99 1.03
CA ASN A 31 11.76 7.09 1.75
C ASN A 31 13.17 7.66 1.96
N ASN A 32 13.30 8.97 2.18
CA ASN A 32 14.55 9.72 2.33
C ASN A 32 15.52 9.71 1.13
N LYS A 33 15.25 8.93 0.08
CA LYS A 33 16.04 9.02 -1.16
C LYS A 33 15.68 10.33 -1.89
N PRO A 34 16.68 11.05 -2.44
CA PRO A 34 16.42 12.26 -3.22
C PRO A 34 15.66 11.92 -4.51
N ARG A 35 14.73 12.79 -4.91
CA ARG A 35 13.98 12.70 -6.17
C ARG A 35 14.43 13.81 -7.12
N THR A 36 15.67 13.71 -7.60
CA THR A 36 16.25 14.62 -8.59
C THR A 36 15.83 14.21 -10.00
N PRO A 37 16.03 15.05 -11.04
CA PRO A 37 15.65 14.72 -12.42
C PRO A 37 16.22 13.40 -12.96
N ASP A 38 17.39 12.98 -12.46
CA ASP A 38 18.08 11.75 -12.90
C ASP A 38 17.63 10.49 -12.13
N VAL A 39 16.77 10.63 -11.12
CA VAL A 39 16.30 9.51 -10.30
C VAL A 39 14.97 8.97 -10.84
N THR A 40 14.98 7.71 -11.24
CA THR A 40 13.76 6.96 -11.57
C THR A 40 13.19 6.33 -10.30
N VAL A 41 11.92 6.61 -10.02
CA VAL A 41 11.15 5.95 -8.96
C VAL A 41 10.34 4.83 -9.59
N ASP A 42 10.42 3.63 -9.03
CA ASP A 42 9.74 2.44 -9.49
C ASP A 42 9.07 1.68 -8.32
N GLU A 43 8.44 0.54 -8.61
CA GLU A 43 7.70 -0.29 -7.64
C GLU A 43 8.60 -1.01 -6.62
N THR A 44 9.93 -0.91 -6.74
CA THR A 44 10.86 -1.41 -5.71
C THR A 44 11.02 -0.42 -4.54
N TRP A 45 10.50 0.80 -4.70
CA TRP A 45 10.48 1.81 -3.65
C TRP A 45 9.24 1.67 -2.78
N PHE A 46 9.43 1.85 -1.47
CA PHE A 46 8.35 1.92 -0.50
C PHE A 46 8.56 3.15 0.37
N SER A 47 7.49 3.90 0.61
CA SER A 47 7.50 5.03 1.54
C SER A 47 7.76 4.56 2.98
N ASP A 48 8.51 5.36 3.73
CA ASP A 48 8.81 5.12 5.14
C ASP A 48 7.70 5.71 6.03
N PRO A 49 6.94 4.89 6.78
CA PRO A 49 5.89 5.37 7.68
C PRO A 49 6.40 6.31 8.78
N GLU A 50 7.57 6.05 9.35
CA GLU A 50 8.11 6.86 10.44
C GLU A 50 8.55 8.24 9.94
N LEU A 51 9.13 8.30 8.75
CA LEU A 51 9.40 9.58 8.06
C LEU A 51 8.09 10.35 7.83
N CYS A 52 7.08 9.69 7.26
CA CYS A 52 5.80 10.34 6.97
C CYS A 52 5.14 10.88 8.24
N LYS A 53 5.23 10.14 9.35
CA LYS A 53 4.70 10.52 10.66
C LYS A 53 5.47 11.70 11.26
N ALA A 54 6.81 11.67 11.25
CA ALA A 54 7.66 12.75 11.75
C ALA A 54 7.41 14.06 10.99
N SER A 55 7.20 13.99 9.68
CA SER A 55 6.88 15.13 8.81
C SER A 55 5.39 15.50 8.78
N LYS A 56 4.54 14.86 9.58
CA LYS A 56 3.07 15.08 9.63
C LYS A 56 2.36 14.91 8.28
N MET A 57 2.90 14.07 7.40
CA MET A 57 2.34 13.75 6.08
C MET A 57 1.24 12.70 6.20
N TRP A 58 0.14 13.05 6.87
CA TRP A 58 -0.90 12.09 7.28
C TRP A 58 -1.55 11.32 6.13
N TYR A 59 -1.77 11.97 4.99
CA TYR A 59 -2.31 11.28 3.81
C TYR A 59 -1.35 10.21 3.30
N VAL A 60 -0.06 10.56 3.19
CA VAL A 60 0.99 9.64 2.73
C VAL A 60 1.11 8.47 3.69
N LEU A 61 1.20 8.76 4.99
CA LEU A 61 1.20 7.75 6.04
C LEU A 61 -0.03 6.83 5.92
N SER A 62 -1.22 7.39 5.69
CA SER A 62 -2.45 6.60 5.58
C SER A 62 -2.44 5.65 4.38
N LYS A 63 -1.87 6.06 3.24
CA LYS A 63 -1.76 5.24 2.04
C LYS A 63 -0.70 4.16 2.21
N THR A 64 0.47 4.50 2.75
CA THR A 64 1.55 3.53 3.05
C THR A 64 1.05 2.42 3.97
N LEU A 65 0.46 2.77 5.12
CA LEU A 65 -0.03 1.78 6.09
C LEU A 65 -1.20 0.96 5.55
N ALA A 66 -2.05 1.56 4.70
CA ALA A 66 -3.19 0.83 4.11
C ALA A 66 -2.73 -0.21 3.08
N GLU A 67 -1.76 0.13 2.22
CA GLU A 67 -1.19 -0.82 1.25
C GLU A 67 -0.38 -1.93 1.94
N GLU A 68 0.47 -1.58 2.92
CA GLU A 68 1.23 -2.55 3.71
C GLU A 68 0.30 -3.57 4.40
N ALA A 69 -0.76 -3.08 5.04
CA ALA A 69 -1.76 -3.94 5.67
C ALA A 69 -2.52 -4.80 4.65
N ALA A 70 -2.81 -4.28 3.46
CA ALA A 70 -3.47 -5.02 2.39
C ALA A 70 -2.59 -6.19 1.90
N TRP A 71 -1.31 -5.94 1.62
CA TRP A 71 -0.36 -6.97 1.19
C TRP A 71 -0.15 -8.04 2.25
N LYS A 72 0.03 -7.64 3.52
CA LYS A 72 0.12 -8.57 4.64
C LYS A 72 -1.12 -9.47 4.73
N PHE A 73 -2.30 -8.86 4.68
CA PHE A 73 -3.57 -9.61 4.73
C PHE A 73 -3.73 -10.56 3.55
N ALA A 74 -3.43 -10.10 2.33
CA ALA A 74 -3.54 -10.91 1.13
C ALA A 74 -2.62 -12.15 1.19
N LYS A 75 -1.38 -11.97 1.64
CA LYS A 75 -0.42 -13.07 1.84
C LYS A 75 -0.92 -14.08 2.88
N GLU A 76 -1.42 -13.60 4.02
CA GLU A 76 -1.94 -14.46 5.10
C GLU A 76 -3.20 -15.24 4.69
N LYS A 77 -4.02 -14.69 3.78
CA LYS A 77 -5.27 -15.31 3.32
C LYS A 77 -5.16 -16.03 1.99
N GLY A 78 -4.00 -16.02 1.34
CA GLY A 78 -3.81 -16.57 -0.01
C GLY A 78 -4.68 -15.87 -1.07
N LEU A 79 -4.95 -14.58 -0.89
CA LEU A 79 -5.74 -13.78 -1.81
C LEU A 79 -4.86 -13.28 -2.97
N ASP A 80 -5.26 -13.53 -4.21
CA ASP A 80 -4.64 -12.91 -5.40
C ASP A 80 -5.00 -11.41 -5.40
N MET A 81 -3.98 -10.58 -5.17
CA MET A 81 -4.12 -9.13 -5.04
C MET A 81 -3.04 -8.41 -5.87
N VAL A 82 -3.43 -7.29 -6.46
CA VAL A 82 -2.55 -6.32 -7.11
C VAL A 82 -2.90 -4.90 -6.64
N THR A 83 -1.93 -3.98 -6.67
CA THR A 83 -2.09 -2.56 -6.28
C THR A 83 -1.93 -1.59 -7.45
#